data_AF-A0A2E7G114-F1
#
_entry.id   AF-A0A2E7G114-F1
#
_cell.length_a   1.000
_cell.length_b   1.000
_cell.length_c   1.000
_cell.angle_alpha   90.00
_cell.angle_beta   90.00
_cell.angle_gamma   90.00
#
_symmetry.space_group_name_H-M   'P 1'
#
loop_
_entity.id
_entity.type
_entity.pdbx_description
1 polymer ?
#
loop_
_entity_poly.entity_id
_entity_poly.type
_entity_poly.pdbx_seq_one_letter_code
_entity_poly.pdbx_strand_id
1 'polypeptide(L)'
;MANICVLGGGLVGRFVACSLEQRGHTIRLIDSMELHDIPSNIEVLKKRVEPSEIAPLVAGFEVVVNCLPGRIGHAVRKPLLAIDGMSVSDLAFTAEDPRDLDNFAKSNNSRLVYDVGIAPGLSNALLMHSQQKMAELQVAKIWVGGNPQQPDEDWSYMAPFSPSDVIEEYTRPARFRRDYTDVTEPALSERHIVHVPGYGEMEAFLTDGVRSLLDTIESRDLVEYTVRWPGHIQKYIDGNFSEKDLIEAWKFDENRPEFTWLRVLTSDGQTEWMWDIIDEGKGGWSSMARTTGLVTVEVAEMLSEGVFEEFGVMPAEYIGTDDSLLERVIQKMRLNGVRISESKTS
;
A
#
# COMPACT_ATOMS: atom_id res chain seq x y z
N MET A 1 -8.72 3.90 23.28
CA MET A 1 -9.52 2.75 22.83
C MET A 1 -10.58 3.30 21.91
N ALA A 2 -10.60 2.86 20.65
CA ALA A 2 -11.54 3.31 19.63
C ALA A 2 -12.32 2.11 19.06
N ASN A 3 -13.48 2.37 18.47
CA ASN A 3 -14.27 1.38 17.74
C ASN A 3 -13.88 1.42 16.26
N ILE A 4 -13.25 0.35 15.76
CA ILE A 4 -12.75 0.28 14.38
C ILE A 4 -13.40 -0.86 13.60
N CYS A 5 -13.96 -0.56 12.42
CA CYS A 5 -14.55 -1.55 11.52
C CYS A 5 -13.61 -1.79 10.34
N VAL A 6 -13.17 -3.03 10.13
CA VAL A 6 -12.33 -3.44 9.01
C VAL A 6 -13.19 -4.12 7.95
N LEU A 7 -13.18 -3.59 6.73
CA LEU A 7 -13.88 -4.14 5.58
C LEU A 7 -12.89 -4.93 4.72
N GLY A 8 -13.10 -6.24 4.61
CA GLY A 8 -12.19 -7.17 3.92
C GLY A 8 -11.24 -7.86 4.91
N GLY A 9 -11.33 -9.18 5.00
CA GLY A 9 -10.53 -10.06 5.86
C GLY A 9 -9.52 -10.92 5.11
N GLY A 10 -9.08 -10.48 3.92
CA GLY A 10 -7.95 -11.07 3.21
C GLY A 10 -6.63 -10.92 3.98
N LEU A 11 -5.50 -11.27 3.35
CA LEU A 11 -4.17 -11.30 3.99
C LEU A 11 -3.86 -10.05 4.83
N VAL A 12 -4.01 -8.85 4.24
CA VAL A 12 -3.71 -7.57 4.91
C VAL A 12 -4.80 -7.19 5.91
N GLY A 13 -6.07 -7.24 5.52
CA GLY A 13 -7.18 -6.83 6.39
C GLY A 13 -7.28 -7.67 7.67
N ARG A 14 -7.00 -8.98 7.58
CA ARG A 14 -6.89 -9.86 8.75
C ARG A 14 -5.76 -9.43 9.67
N PHE A 15 -4.58 -9.14 9.11
CA PHE A 15 -3.45 -8.64 9.88
C PHE A 15 -3.77 -7.32 10.59
N VAL A 16 -4.42 -6.39 9.89
CA VAL A 16 -4.83 -5.09 10.44
C VAL A 16 -5.81 -5.27 11.60
N ALA A 17 -6.85 -6.07 11.43
CA ALA A 17 -7.84 -6.35 12.45
C ALA A 17 -7.22 -6.95 13.72
N CYS A 18 -6.39 -8.01 13.57
CA CYS A 18 -5.69 -8.63 14.69
C CYS A 18 -4.69 -7.68 15.36
N SER A 19 -4.00 -6.84 14.58
CA SER A 19 -3.02 -5.89 15.11
C SER A 19 -3.69 -4.77 15.93
N LEU A 20 -4.82 -4.24 15.47
CA LEU A 20 -5.58 -3.22 16.20
C LEU A 20 -6.23 -3.80 17.46
N GLU A 21 -6.73 -5.03 17.41
CA GLU A 21 -7.26 -5.73 18.58
C GLU A 21 -6.18 -5.89 19.67
N GLN A 22 -4.98 -6.35 19.31
CA GLN A 22 -3.85 -6.51 20.24
C GLN A 22 -3.43 -5.19 20.91
N ARG A 23 -3.77 -4.05 20.31
CA ARG A 23 -3.52 -2.70 20.86
C ARG A 23 -4.68 -2.18 21.71
N GLY A 24 -5.71 -2.99 21.92
CA GLY A 24 -6.82 -2.72 22.81
C GLY A 24 -7.98 -1.97 22.17
N HIS A 25 -8.09 -1.95 20.84
CA HIS A 25 -9.26 -1.41 20.14
C HIS A 25 -10.41 -2.44 20.06
N THR A 26 -11.65 -1.96 19.93
CA THR A 26 -12.81 -2.82 19.68
C THR A 26 -12.99 -2.96 18.18
N ILE A 27 -12.92 -4.20 17.67
CA ILE A 27 -12.85 -4.48 16.25
C ILE A 27 -14.08 -5.23 15.77
N ARG A 28 -14.64 -4.75 14.65
CA ARG A 28 -15.51 -5.54 13.78
C ARG A 28 -14.77 -5.83 12.48
N LEU A 29 -14.78 -7.08 12.04
CA LEU A 29 -14.19 -7.53 10.79
C LEU A 29 -15.27 -8.13 9.89
N ILE A 30 -15.39 -7.60 8.67
CA ILE A 30 -16.44 -8.00 7.73
C ILE A 30 -15.79 -8.61 6.48
N ASP A 31 -16.17 -9.84 6.13
CA ASP A 31 -15.78 -10.47 4.87
C ASP A 31 -16.92 -11.35 4.33
N SER A 32 -16.96 -11.53 3.00
CA SER A 32 -17.88 -12.44 2.34
C SER A 32 -17.59 -13.93 2.62
N MET A 33 -16.32 -14.24 2.90
CA MET A 33 -15.82 -15.57 3.18
C MET A 33 -15.78 -15.85 4.67
N GLU A 34 -15.70 -17.13 5.01
CA GLU A 34 -15.45 -17.52 6.39
C GLU A 34 -13.99 -17.24 6.73
N LEU A 35 -13.77 -16.58 7.87
CA LEU A 35 -12.43 -16.27 8.35
C LEU A 35 -12.06 -17.22 9.48
N HIS A 36 -10.81 -17.66 9.46
CA HIS A 36 -10.22 -18.53 10.47
C HIS A 36 -9.08 -17.78 11.18
N ASP A 37 -8.67 -18.31 12.34
CA ASP A 37 -7.57 -17.78 13.14
C ASP A 37 -7.75 -16.31 13.59
N ILE A 38 -9.01 -15.92 13.83
CA ILE A 38 -9.38 -14.60 14.35
C ILE A 38 -9.55 -14.69 15.88
N PRO A 39 -8.97 -13.76 16.66
CA PRO A 39 -9.22 -13.65 18.10
C PRO A 39 -10.72 -13.54 18.42
N SER A 40 -11.18 -14.25 19.45
CA SER A 40 -12.60 -14.33 19.82
C SER A 40 -13.25 -13.01 20.23
N ASN A 41 -12.44 -11.99 20.52
CA ASN A 41 -12.89 -10.65 20.87
C ASN A 41 -13.06 -9.71 19.68
N ILE A 42 -12.71 -10.16 18.46
CA ILE A 42 -13.07 -9.48 17.23
C ILE A 42 -14.48 -9.95 16.83
N GLU A 43 -15.39 -9.00 16.63
CA GLU A 43 -16.70 -9.30 16.06
C GLU A 43 -16.55 -9.60 14.57
N VAL A 44 -16.74 -10.86 14.16
CA VAL A 44 -16.65 -11.26 12.75
C VAL A 44 -18.05 -11.35 12.13
N LEU A 45 -18.27 -10.61 11.04
CA LEU A 45 -19.49 -10.70 10.24
C LEU A 45 -19.19 -11.31 8.87
N LYS A 46 -19.68 -12.54 8.65
CA LYS A 46 -19.65 -13.21 7.33
C LYS A 46 -20.73 -12.60 6.43
N LYS A 47 -20.41 -11.52 5.75
CA LYS A 47 -21.31 -10.78 4.86
C LYS A 47 -20.53 -10.13 3.72
N ARG A 48 -21.08 -10.24 2.50
CA ARG A 48 -20.60 -9.48 1.36
C ARG A 48 -20.88 -8.00 1.57
N VAL A 49 -19.86 -7.16 1.46
CA VAL A 49 -19.99 -5.72 1.59
C VAL A 49 -20.61 -5.15 0.32
N GLU A 50 -21.77 -4.51 0.46
CA GLU A 50 -22.47 -3.82 -0.62
C GLU A 50 -22.56 -2.33 -0.30
N PRO A 51 -22.30 -1.42 -1.26
CA PRO A 51 -22.33 0.03 -1.04
C PRO A 51 -23.63 0.56 -0.41
N SER A 52 -24.76 -0.07 -0.73
CA SER A 52 -26.09 0.30 -0.20
C SER A 52 -26.30 -0.05 1.27
N GLU A 53 -25.44 -0.90 1.86
CA GLU A 53 -25.58 -1.38 3.24
C GLU A 53 -24.47 -0.85 4.16
N ILE A 54 -23.65 0.10 3.70
CA ILE A 54 -22.50 0.60 4.46
C ILE A 54 -22.92 1.23 5.79
N ALA A 55 -23.88 2.16 5.78
CA ALA A 55 -24.30 2.87 7.00
C ALA A 55 -24.69 1.95 8.17
N PRO A 56 -25.56 0.93 8.00
CA PRO A 56 -25.87 0.01 9.09
C PRO A 56 -24.70 -0.92 9.46
N LEU A 57 -23.80 -1.26 8.52
CA LEU A 57 -22.66 -2.14 8.79
C LEU A 57 -21.63 -1.49 9.72
N VAL A 58 -21.38 -0.19 9.54
CA VAL A 58 -20.36 0.57 10.29
C VAL A 58 -20.96 1.43 11.40
N ALA A 59 -22.25 1.30 11.69
CA ALA A 59 -22.93 2.06 12.73
C ALA A 59 -22.27 1.82 14.11
N GLY A 60 -21.90 2.90 14.80
CA GLY A 60 -21.24 2.86 16.11
C GLY A 60 -19.71 2.76 16.06
N PHE A 61 -19.12 2.78 14.86
CA PHE A 61 -17.67 2.78 14.64
C PHE A 61 -17.19 4.17 14.22
N GLU A 62 -16.03 4.57 14.73
CA GLU A 62 -15.44 5.91 14.54
C GLU A 62 -14.48 5.93 13.35
N VAL A 63 -13.79 4.80 13.14
CA VAL A 63 -12.86 4.60 12.03
C VAL A 63 -13.26 3.36 11.25
N VAL A 64 -13.23 3.47 9.93
CA VAL A 64 -13.35 2.34 9.02
C VAL A 64 -12.03 2.12 8.30
N VAL A 65 -11.52 0.89 8.31
CA VAL A 65 -10.40 0.50 7.47
C VAL A 65 -10.94 -0.21 6.24
N ASN A 66 -10.72 0.38 5.07
CA ASN A 66 -11.16 -0.19 3.80
C ASN A 66 -10.03 -1.03 3.19
N CYS A 67 -10.10 -2.35 3.39
CA CYS A 67 -9.18 -3.34 2.82
C CYS A 67 -9.85 -4.16 1.69
N LEU A 68 -10.90 -3.62 1.06
CA LEU A 68 -11.64 -4.30 0.00
C LEU A 68 -10.89 -4.25 -1.34
N PRO A 69 -11.04 -5.26 -2.21
CA PRO A 69 -10.48 -5.25 -3.56
C PRO A 69 -11.00 -4.10 -4.41
N GLY A 70 -10.15 -3.57 -5.31
CA GLY A 70 -10.30 -2.30 -6.02
C GLY A 70 -11.73 -1.81 -6.24
N ARG A 71 -12.48 -2.39 -7.19
CA ARG A 71 -13.83 -1.91 -7.55
C ARG A 71 -14.81 -1.83 -6.38
N ILE A 72 -14.77 -2.80 -5.46
CA ILE A 72 -15.64 -2.79 -4.27
C ILE A 72 -15.14 -1.72 -3.29
N GLY A 73 -13.83 -1.64 -3.10
CA GLY A 73 -13.18 -0.61 -2.29
C GLY A 73 -13.52 0.81 -2.75
N HIS A 74 -13.49 1.08 -4.06
CA HIS A 74 -13.94 2.36 -4.62
C HIS A 74 -15.40 2.65 -4.29
N ALA A 75 -16.28 1.66 -4.54
CA ALA A 75 -17.73 1.84 -4.45
C ALA A 75 -18.22 2.15 -3.03
N VAL A 76 -17.47 1.77 -2.00
CA VAL A 76 -17.84 2.04 -0.60
C VAL A 76 -17.36 3.40 -0.09
N ARG A 77 -16.38 4.06 -0.73
CA ARG A 77 -15.82 5.35 -0.27
C ARG A 77 -16.90 6.41 -0.11
N LYS A 78 -17.71 6.64 -1.14
CA LYS A 78 -18.76 7.68 -1.09
C LYS A 78 -19.83 7.39 -0.03
N PRO A 79 -20.39 6.17 0.09
CA PRO A 79 -21.27 5.81 1.20
C PRO A 79 -20.63 5.99 2.59
N LEU A 80 -19.35 5.64 2.77
CA LEU A 80 -18.63 5.86 4.03
C LEU A 80 -18.52 7.35 4.35
N LEU A 81 -18.10 8.16 3.38
CA LEU A 81 -17.91 9.60 3.54
C LEU A 81 -19.22 10.38 3.70
N ALA A 82 -20.36 9.77 3.39
CA ALA A 82 -21.68 10.35 3.64
C ALA A 82 -22.11 10.29 5.11
N ILE A 83 -21.40 9.52 5.95
CA ILE A 83 -21.68 9.39 7.38
C ILE A 83 -20.95 10.52 8.10
N ASP A 84 -21.71 11.37 8.80
CA ASP A 84 -21.17 12.54 9.51
C ASP A 84 -20.03 12.14 10.48
N GLY A 85 -18.88 12.79 10.36
CA GLY A 85 -17.73 12.56 11.24
C GLY A 85 -16.89 11.31 10.91
N MET A 86 -17.24 10.53 9.87
CA MET A 86 -16.58 9.26 9.58
C MET A 86 -15.13 9.45 9.15
N SER A 87 -14.24 8.64 9.72
CA SER A 87 -12.82 8.59 9.34
C SER A 87 -12.49 7.28 8.64
N VAL A 88 -11.82 7.34 7.50
CA VAL A 88 -11.52 6.16 6.67
C VAL A 88 -10.01 6.04 6.44
N SER A 89 -9.44 4.92 6.87
CA SER A 89 -8.09 4.49 6.48
C SER A 89 -8.23 3.59 5.25
N ASP A 90 -7.87 4.10 4.08
CA ASP A 90 -8.24 3.50 2.80
C ASP A 90 -7.05 2.85 2.10
N LEU A 91 -6.99 1.51 2.18
CA LEU A 91 -5.96 0.69 1.54
C LEU A 91 -6.32 0.30 0.10
N ALA A 92 -7.59 0.44 -0.28
CA ALA A 92 -8.06 -0.02 -1.59
C ALA A 92 -7.34 0.71 -2.74
N PHE A 93 -6.64 -0.06 -3.59
CA PHE A 93 -6.03 0.45 -4.81
C PHE A 93 -7.06 0.50 -5.94
N THR A 94 -7.18 1.64 -6.63
CA THR A 94 -8.22 1.87 -7.64
C THR A 94 -7.71 2.75 -8.78
N ALA A 95 -8.24 2.57 -9.99
CA ALA A 95 -7.95 3.48 -11.10
C ALA A 95 -8.57 4.88 -10.86
N GLU A 96 -9.73 4.92 -10.20
CA GLU A 96 -10.41 6.16 -9.82
C GLU A 96 -9.64 6.91 -8.74
N ASP A 97 -9.61 8.25 -8.86
CA ASP A 97 -8.93 9.14 -7.92
C ASP A 97 -9.80 9.39 -6.68
N PRO A 98 -9.36 9.00 -5.46
CA PRO A 98 -10.11 9.29 -4.23
C PRO A 98 -10.37 10.78 -4.00
N ARG A 99 -9.49 11.66 -4.52
CA ARG A 99 -9.56 13.13 -4.32
C ARG A 99 -10.80 13.76 -4.94
N ASP A 100 -11.43 13.10 -5.91
CA ASP A 100 -12.73 13.52 -6.47
C ASP A 100 -13.83 13.62 -5.39
N LEU A 101 -13.64 12.94 -4.25
CA LEU A 101 -14.56 12.95 -3.11
C LEU A 101 -14.21 14.00 -2.05
N ASP A 102 -13.17 14.83 -2.23
CA ASP A 102 -12.70 15.78 -1.21
C ASP A 102 -13.79 16.76 -0.74
N ASN A 103 -14.42 17.48 -1.68
CA ASN A 103 -15.52 18.40 -1.35
C ASN A 103 -16.71 17.67 -0.70
N PHE A 104 -16.97 16.43 -1.12
CA PHE A 104 -18.04 15.62 -0.56
C PHE A 104 -17.73 15.22 0.89
N ALA A 105 -16.51 14.77 1.17
CA ALA A 105 -16.03 14.47 2.52
C ALA A 105 -16.09 15.69 3.43
N LYS A 106 -15.60 16.86 2.97
CA LYS A 106 -15.67 18.13 3.69
C LYS A 106 -17.10 18.52 4.06
N SER A 107 -18.05 18.36 3.14
CA SER A 107 -19.46 18.69 3.37
C SER A 107 -20.16 17.81 4.41
N ASN A 108 -19.59 16.64 4.72
CA ASN A 108 -20.11 15.69 5.70
C ASN A 108 -19.18 15.56 6.93
N ASN A 109 -18.24 16.48 7.13
CA ASN A 109 -17.26 16.41 8.23
C ASN A 109 -16.50 15.07 8.29
N SER A 110 -16.26 14.46 7.12
CA SER A 110 -15.62 13.15 7.01
C SER A 110 -14.16 13.27 6.58
N ARG A 111 -13.37 12.23 6.86
CA ARG A 111 -11.96 12.12 6.50
C ARG A 111 -11.68 10.82 5.78
N LEU A 112 -10.83 10.89 4.77
CA LEU A 112 -10.26 9.71 4.12
C LEU A 112 -8.76 9.91 3.93
N VAL A 113 -7.96 8.99 4.43
CA VAL A 113 -6.54 8.90 4.08
C VAL A 113 -6.38 7.72 3.16
N TYR A 114 -6.01 7.97 1.91
CA TYR A 114 -5.87 6.93 0.88
C TYR A 114 -4.43 6.49 0.69
N ASP A 115 -4.27 5.36 0.00
CA ASP A 115 -2.98 4.76 -0.33
C ASP A 115 -2.14 4.46 0.92
N VAL A 116 -2.76 3.85 1.94
CA VAL A 116 -2.13 3.62 3.27
C VAL A 116 -1.36 2.29 3.37
N GLY A 117 -0.58 1.97 2.33
CA GLY A 117 0.19 0.73 2.22
C GLY A 117 1.71 0.90 2.32
N ILE A 118 2.47 -0.09 1.84
CA ILE A 118 3.93 0.04 1.69
C ILE A 118 4.29 0.91 0.48
N ALA A 119 3.71 0.61 -0.68
CA ALA A 119 3.76 1.43 -1.89
C ALA A 119 2.47 1.17 -2.70
N PRO A 120 1.64 2.19 -2.96
CA PRO A 120 1.77 3.56 -2.43
C PRO A 120 1.51 3.58 -0.90
N GLY A 121 2.07 4.60 -0.22
CA GLY A 121 1.89 4.81 1.22
C GLY A 121 3.18 5.20 1.94
N LEU A 122 3.89 4.24 2.54
CA LEU A 122 5.18 4.54 3.17
C LEU A 122 6.18 5.11 2.15
N SER A 123 6.22 4.58 0.93
CA SER A 123 7.03 5.14 -0.16
C SER A 123 6.73 6.63 -0.38
N ASN A 124 5.46 6.98 -0.42
CA ASN A 124 4.98 8.34 -0.60
C ASN A 124 5.38 9.26 0.55
N ALA A 125 5.17 8.81 1.80
CA ALA A 125 5.57 9.56 2.99
C ALA A 125 7.08 9.80 3.05
N LEU A 126 7.90 8.80 2.67
CA LEU A 126 9.36 8.93 2.60
C LEU A 126 9.81 9.95 1.54
N LEU A 127 9.14 10.00 0.38
CA LEU A 127 9.42 10.99 -0.65
C LEU A 127 9.06 12.41 -0.18
N MET A 128 7.87 12.60 0.42
CA MET A 128 7.48 13.90 0.98
C MET A 128 8.47 14.35 2.06
N HIS A 129 8.86 13.45 2.96
CA HIS A 129 9.85 13.74 3.97
C HIS A 129 11.20 14.16 3.37
N SER A 130 11.65 13.48 2.31
CA SER A 130 12.90 13.84 1.63
C SER A 130 12.81 15.23 0.97
N GLN A 131 11.69 15.55 0.31
CA GLN A 131 11.44 16.87 -0.27
C GLN A 131 11.51 17.98 0.77
N GLN A 132 10.98 17.77 1.99
CA GLN A 132 11.05 18.77 3.06
C GLN A 132 12.48 19.03 3.58
N LYS A 133 13.44 18.13 3.32
CA LYS A 133 14.83 18.24 3.79
C LYS A 133 15.81 18.64 2.70
N MET A 134 15.46 18.48 1.42
CA MET A 134 16.29 18.83 0.29
C MET A 134 15.94 20.23 -0.22
N ALA A 135 16.93 21.00 -0.64
CA ALA A 135 16.69 22.34 -1.19
C ALA A 135 15.95 22.28 -2.54
N GLU A 136 16.30 21.30 -3.36
CA GLU A 136 15.63 20.97 -4.61
C GLU A 136 15.72 19.46 -4.84
N LEU A 137 14.59 18.76 -4.87
CA LEU A 137 14.57 17.33 -5.15
C LEU A 137 14.74 17.11 -6.66
N GLN A 138 15.89 16.62 -7.10
CA GLN A 138 16.12 16.33 -8.52
C GLN A 138 15.60 14.95 -8.90
N VAL A 139 15.93 13.93 -8.11
CA VAL A 139 15.60 12.54 -8.44
C VAL A 139 14.79 11.94 -7.30
N ALA A 140 13.67 11.31 -7.63
CA ALA A 140 12.87 10.48 -6.74
C ALA A 140 12.58 9.14 -7.43
N LYS A 141 13.05 8.03 -6.84
CA LYS A 141 12.87 6.69 -7.40
C LYS A 141 12.36 5.73 -6.35
N ILE A 142 11.37 4.93 -6.71
CA ILE A 142 10.81 3.86 -5.90
C ILE A 142 11.07 2.54 -6.61
N TRP A 143 11.54 1.53 -5.88
CA TRP A 143 11.53 0.14 -6.31
C TRP A 143 10.76 -0.68 -5.28
N VAL A 144 9.79 -1.48 -5.72
CA VAL A 144 8.96 -2.28 -4.82
C VAL A 144 8.65 -3.66 -5.40
N GLY A 145 8.65 -4.67 -4.54
CA GLY A 145 8.21 -6.00 -4.94
C GLY A 145 8.00 -6.94 -3.75
N GLY A 146 6.92 -7.72 -3.82
CA GLY A 146 6.73 -8.90 -2.97
C GLY A 146 7.00 -10.16 -3.79
N ASN A 147 7.94 -10.99 -3.34
CA ASN A 147 8.45 -12.12 -4.10
C ASN A 147 8.69 -13.33 -3.19
N PRO A 148 8.62 -14.56 -3.73
CA PRO A 148 9.18 -15.72 -3.05
C PRO A 148 10.64 -15.52 -2.66
N GLN A 149 11.10 -16.08 -1.54
CA GLN A 149 12.51 -15.99 -1.15
C GLN A 149 13.45 -16.73 -2.10
N GLN A 150 12.93 -17.69 -2.86
CA GLN A 150 13.66 -18.45 -3.86
C GLN A 150 12.86 -18.49 -5.17
N PRO A 151 13.53 -18.31 -6.33
CA PRO A 151 12.90 -18.54 -7.62
C PRO A 151 12.55 -20.02 -7.79
N ASP A 152 11.67 -20.29 -8.76
CA ASP A 152 11.33 -21.64 -9.21
C ASP A 152 11.52 -21.75 -10.72
N GLU A 153 11.38 -22.97 -11.25
CA GLU A 153 11.54 -23.23 -12.70
C GLU A 153 10.33 -22.77 -13.54
N ASP A 154 9.28 -22.24 -12.91
CA ASP A 154 8.03 -21.89 -13.57
C ASP A 154 7.79 -20.38 -13.60
N TRP A 155 7.18 -19.79 -12.58
CA TRP A 155 6.84 -18.36 -12.54
C TRP A 155 7.77 -17.52 -11.68
N SER A 156 8.49 -18.16 -10.76
CA SER A 156 9.24 -17.49 -9.70
C SER A 156 8.43 -16.41 -8.97
N TYR A 157 7.11 -16.62 -8.86
CA TYR A 157 6.18 -15.63 -8.35
C TYR A 157 4.92 -16.28 -7.78
N MET A 158 4.39 -15.65 -6.74
CA MET A 158 3.03 -15.82 -6.26
C MET A 158 2.55 -14.45 -5.81
N ALA A 159 1.30 -14.11 -6.07
CA ALA A 159 0.76 -12.80 -5.77
C ALA A 159 0.57 -12.65 -4.26
N PRO A 160 1.26 -11.69 -3.60
CA PRO A 160 1.11 -11.47 -2.17
C PRO A 160 -0.14 -10.62 -1.82
N PHE A 161 -0.90 -10.22 -2.85
CA PHE A 161 -2.20 -9.55 -2.82
C PHE A 161 -3.04 -10.01 -4.04
N SER A 162 -4.17 -9.34 -4.31
CA SER A 162 -5.09 -9.66 -5.43
C SER A 162 -4.32 -9.90 -6.75
N PRO A 163 -4.37 -11.11 -7.34
CA PRO A 163 -3.71 -11.36 -8.62
C PRO A 163 -4.28 -10.54 -9.77
N SER A 164 -5.57 -10.19 -9.75
CA SER A 164 -6.17 -9.29 -10.74
C SER A 164 -5.53 -7.89 -10.68
N ASP A 165 -5.18 -7.40 -9.50
CA ASP A 165 -4.52 -6.10 -9.33
C ASP A 165 -3.09 -6.16 -9.89
N VAL A 166 -2.38 -7.29 -9.73
CA VAL A 166 -1.06 -7.52 -10.36
C VAL A 166 -1.17 -7.50 -11.89
N ILE A 167 -2.21 -8.10 -12.47
CA ILE A 167 -2.43 -8.06 -13.93
C ILE A 167 -2.70 -6.62 -14.39
N GLU A 168 -3.43 -5.84 -13.59
CA GLU A 168 -3.65 -4.42 -13.87
C GLU A 168 -2.34 -3.63 -13.86
N GLU A 169 -1.42 -3.90 -12.92
CA GLU A 169 -0.07 -3.30 -12.91
C GLU A 169 0.71 -3.56 -14.21
N TYR A 170 0.53 -4.74 -14.80
CA TYR A 170 1.28 -5.14 -16.00
C TYR A 170 0.66 -4.62 -17.30
N THR A 171 -0.54 -4.05 -17.24
CA THR A 171 -1.30 -3.62 -18.43
C THR A 171 -1.60 -2.12 -18.44
N ARG A 172 -1.74 -1.48 -17.28
CA ARG A 172 -2.02 -0.05 -17.17
C ARG A 172 -0.77 0.77 -17.52
N PRO A 173 -0.84 1.70 -18.51
CA PRO A 173 0.27 2.57 -18.83
C PRO A 173 0.77 3.34 -17.60
N ALA A 174 2.09 3.39 -17.45
CA ALA A 174 2.74 3.99 -16.30
C ALA A 174 2.94 5.49 -16.51
N ARG A 175 2.39 6.29 -15.59
CA ARG A 175 2.66 7.72 -15.51
C ARG A 175 3.84 7.95 -14.59
N PHE A 176 4.70 8.90 -14.94
CA PHE A 176 5.88 9.27 -14.18
C PHE A 176 6.34 10.67 -14.60
N ARG A 177 7.36 11.23 -13.95
CA ARG A 177 7.95 12.52 -14.34
C ARG A 177 9.38 12.33 -14.82
N ARG A 178 9.73 13.02 -15.90
CA ARG A 178 11.09 13.13 -16.42
C ARG A 178 11.36 14.52 -16.93
N ASP A 179 12.49 15.09 -16.52
CA ASP A 179 12.86 16.47 -16.88
C ASP A 179 11.71 17.47 -16.64
N TYR A 180 11.13 17.42 -15.43
CA TYR A 180 9.98 18.22 -14.97
C TYR A 180 8.69 18.04 -15.78
N THR A 181 8.64 17.07 -16.69
CA THR A 181 7.48 16.80 -17.54
C THR A 181 6.85 15.48 -17.16
N ASP A 182 5.54 15.49 -16.92
CA ASP A 182 4.79 14.25 -16.70
C ASP A 182 4.62 13.50 -18.03
N VAL A 183 5.01 12.23 -18.03
CA VAL A 183 5.06 11.35 -19.20
C VAL A 183 4.27 10.08 -18.89
N THR A 184 3.72 9.47 -19.94
CA THR A 184 3.06 8.16 -19.86
C THR A 184 3.70 7.21 -20.86
N GLU A 185 4.16 6.05 -20.38
CA GLU A 185 4.74 5.00 -21.22
C GLU A 185 4.01 3.67 -20.99
N PRO A 186 4.14 2.69 -21.91
CA PRO A 186 3.62 1.36 -21.69
C PRO A 186 4.17 0.75 -20.39
N ALA A 187 3.33 -0.01 -19.67
CA ALA A 187 3.77 -0.85 -18.56
C ALA A 187 4.90 -1.78 -19.01
N LEU A 188 5.73 -2.22 -18.07
CA LEU A 188 6.84 -3.15 -18.30
C LEU A 188 7.96 -2.59 -19.17
N SER A 189 7.94 -1.29 -19.49
CA SER A 189 9.05 -0.58 -20.11
C SER A 189 10.17 -0.32 -19.11
N GLU A 190 11.30 0.23 -19.58
CA GLU A 190 12.49 0.51 -18.75
C GLU A 190 13.01 -0.68 -17.93
N ARG A 191 12.92 -1.90 -18.49
CA ARG A 191 13.45 -3.12 -17.84
C ARG A 191 14.95 -3.00 -17.57
N HIS A 192 15.36 -3.21 -16.32
CA HIS A 192 16.75 -3.20 -15.90
C HIS A 192 16.98 -4.14 -14.71
N ILE A 193 18.25 -4.48 -14.47
CA ILE A 193 18.64 -5.28 -13.31
C ILE A 193 18.85 -4.36 -12.11
N VAL A 194 18.38 -4.79 -10.95
CA VAL A 194 18.59 -4.15 -9.66
C VAL A 194 19.14 -5.16 -8.65
N HIS A 195 20.03 -4.72 -7.76
CA HIS A 195 20.53 -5.55 -6.66
C HIS A 195 19.65 -5.39 -5.41
N VAL A 196 19.03 -6.48 -4.99
CA VAL A 196 18.19 -6.56 -3.79
C VAL A 196 18.99 -7.16 -2.63
N PRO A 197 19.14 -6.44 -1.50
CA PRO A 197 19.92 -6.93 -0.37
C PRO A 197 19.41 -8.29 0.13
N GLY A 198 20.29 -9.29 0.16
CA GLY A 198 19.97 -10.66 0.57
C GLY A 198 19.40 -11.57 -0.52
N TYR A 199 19.00 -11.03 -1.68
CA TYR A 199 18.37 -11.79 -2.77
C TYR A 199 19.11 -11.72 -4.10
N GLY A 200 20.06 -10.79 -4.26
CA GLY A 200 20.93 -10.73 -5.43
C GLY A 200 20.33 -9.90 -6.57
N GLU A 201 20.58 -10.31 -7.81
CA GLU A 201 20.09 -9.60 -9.00
C GLU A 201 18.63 -9.95 -9.29
N MET A 202 17.80 -8.93 -9.40
CA MET A 202 16.38 -9.02 -9.75
C MET A 202 16.07 -8.07 -10.90
N GLU A 203 14.92 -8.26 -11.55
CA GLU A 203 14.48 -7.46 -12.68
C GLU A 203 13.47 -6.41 -12.21
N ALA A 204 13.72 -5.15 -12.55
CA ALA A 204 12.85 -4.01 -12.28
C ALA A 204 12.27 -3.47 -13.59
N PHE A 205 11.02 -3.00 -13.55
CA PHE A 205 10.31 -2.48 -14.72
C PHE A 205 9.24 -1.46 -14.34
N LEU A 206 8.91 -0.57 -15.28
CA LEU A 206 8.03 0.56 -15.04
C LEU A 206 6.58 0.12 -14.80
N THR A 207 5.96 0.66 -13.75
CA THR A 207 4.54 0.46 -13.38
C THR A 207 3.91 1.77 -12.91
N ASP A 208 2.58 1.88 -13.02
CA ASP A 208 1.83 3.09 -12.65
C ASP A 208 1.62 3.20 -11.13
N GLY A 209 2.70 3.47 -10.41
CA GLY A 209 2.73 3.49 -8.94
C GLY A 209 2.84 4.87 -8.28
N VAL A 210 3.30 5.90 -9.01
CA VAL A 210 3.55 7.22 -8.43
C VAL A 210 2.28 7.99 -8.06
N ARG A 211 1.15 7.76 -8.77
CA ARG A 211 -0.19 8.27 -8.42
C ARG A 211 -0.21 9.75 -7.98
N SER A 212 -0.62 10.04 -6.75
CA SER A 212 -0.70 11.40 -6.20
C SER A 212 0.65 12.10 -6.05
N LEU A 213 1.76 11.38 -6.13
CA LEU A 213 3.10 11.96 -6.09
C LEU A 213 3.36 12.87 -7.29
N LEU A 214 2.70 12.65 -8.43
CA LEU A 214 2.76 13.57 -9.56
C LEU A 214 2.23 14.97 -9.19
N ASP A 215 1.24 15.05 -8.30
CA ASP A 215 0.67 16.35 -7.91
C ASP A 215 1.27 16.91 -6.62
N THR A 216 1.94 16.08 -5.82
CA THR A 216 2.37 16.44 -4.44
C THR A 216 3.89 16.52 -4.27
N ILE A 217 4.66 15.87 -5.14
CA ILE A 217 6.12 15.93 -5.14
C ILE A 217 6.58 16.82 -6.27
N GLU A 218 7.39 17.82 -5.94
CA GLU A 218 8.10 18.69 -6.87
C GLU A 218 9.50 18.13 -7.09
N SER A 219 9.70 17.44 -8.21
CA SER A 219 11.01 16.93 -8.61
C SER A 219 11.24 17.00 -10.11
N ARG A 220 12.51 16.93 -10.54
CA ARG A 220 12.85 16.79 -11.97
C ARG A 220 12.43 15.42 -12.49
N ASP A 221 12.82 14.37 -11.78
CA ASP A 221 12.55 12.97 -12.13
C ASP A 221 11.80 12.31 -10.96
N LEU A 222 10.69 11.62 -11.26
CA LEU A 222 9.87 10.87 -10.30
C LEU A 222 9.40 9.58 -10.98
N VAL A 223 9.81 8.43 -10.48
CA VAL A 223 9.47 7.14 -11.11
C VAL A 223 9.34 6.02 -10.08
N GLU A 224 8.45 5.07 -10.36
CA GLU A 224 8.31 3.82 -9.61
C GLU A 224 8.55 2.62 -10.52
N TYR A 225 9.24 1.62 -9.98
CA TYR A 225 9.51 0.36 -10.64
C TYR A 225 9.04 -0.82 -9.78
N THR A 226 8.34 -1.76 -10.41
CA THR A 226 8.01 -3.05 -9.82
C THR A 226 9.18 -4.02 -10.01
N VAL A 227 9.48 -4.82 -8.98
CA VAL A 227 10.64 -5.74 -8.93
C VAL A 227 10.18 -7.19 -8.84
N ARG A 228 10.73 -8.04 -9.71
CA ARG A 228 10.44 -9.48 -9.78
C ARG A 228 11.70 -10.30 -9.98
N TRP A 229 11.62 -11.59 -9.69
CA TRP A 229 12.69 -12.52 -10.06
C TRP A 229 12.91 -12.52 -11.58
N PRO A 230 14.17 -12.58 -12.06
CA PRO A 230 14.47 -12.57 -13.49
C PRO A 230 13.72 -13.67 -14.25
N GLY A 231 13.18 -13.33 -15.41
CA GLY A 231 12.45 -14.25 -16.28
C GLY A 231 10.94 -14.28 -16.05
N HIS A 232 10.45 -13.83 -14.88
CA HIS A 232 9.02 -13.73 -14.62
C HIS A 232 8.30 -12.87 -15.66
N ILE A 233 8.80 -11.65 -15.91
CA ILE A 233 8.14 -10.73 -16.82
C ILE A 233 8.31 -11.13 -18.28
N GLN A 234 9.46 -11.72 -18.62
CA GLN A 234 9.69 -12.23 -19.97
C GLN A 234 8.70 -13.36 -20.30
N LYS A 235 8.44 -14.26 -19.36
CA LYS A 235 7.41 -15.30 -19.50
C LYS A 235 6.01 -14.72 -19.68
N TYR A 236 5.65 -13.68 -18.91
CA TYR A 236 4.37 -12.99 -19.08
C TYR A 236 4.23 -12.39 -20.48
N ILE A 237 5.28 -11.72 -20.99
CA ILE A 237 5.29 -11.09 -22.33
C ILE A 237 5.22 -12.12 -23.45
N ASP A 238 5.98 -13.22 -23.35
CA ASP A 238 6.04 -14.25 -24.39
C ASP A 238 4.79 -15.15 -24.41
N GLY A 239 4.08 -15.21 -23.29
CA GLY A 239 2.91 -16.03 -23.11
C GLY A 239 1.62 -15.35 -23.57
N ASN A 240 0.70 -16.14 -24.13
CA ASN A 240 -0.67 -15.72 -24.39
C ASN A 240 -1.61 -16.31 -23.33
N PHE A 241 -1.45 -15.86 -22.08
CA PHE A 241 -2.22 -16.35 -20.95
C PHE A 241 -3.53 -15.57 -20.81
N SER A 242 -4.62 -16.27 -20.47
CA SER A 242 -5.84 -15.58 -20.02
C SER A 242 -5.65 -15.09 -18.58
N GLU A 243 -6.44 -14.09 -18.17
CA GLU A 243 -6.46 -13.63 -16.76
C GLU A 243 -6.71 -14.80 -15.79
N LYS A 244 -7.57 -15.75 -16.16
CA LYS A 244 -7.83 -16.94 -15.34
C LYS A 244 -6.59 -17.82 -15.17
N ASP A 245 -5.79 -17.99 -16.22
CA ASP A 245 -4.56 -18.79 -16.16
C ASP A 245 -3.56 -18.15 -15.20
N LEU A 246 -3.42 -16.82 -15.25
CA LEU A 246 -2.52 -16.07 -14.38
C LEU A 246 -2.97 -16.07 -12.92
N ILE A 247 -4.28 -15.86 -12.67
CA ILE A 247 -4.85 -15.92 -11.31
C ILE A 247 -4.59 -17.29 -10.67
N GLU A 248 -4.77 -18.37 -11.42
CA GLU A 248 -4.51 -19.72 -10.91
C GLU A 248 -3.01 -19.94 -10.68
N ALA A 249 -2.17 -19.54 -11.63
CA ALA A 249 -0.73 -19.74 -11.56
C ALA A 249 -0.04 -18.92 -10.46
N TRP A 250 -0.55 -17.73 -10.15
CA TRP A 250 0.02 -16.83 -9.14
C TRP A 250 -0.70 -16.91 -7.80
N LYS A 251 -1.51 -17.94 -7.58
CA LYS A 251 -2.20 -18.13 -6.31
C LYS A 251 -1.20 -18.14 -5.15
N PHE A 252 -1.51 -17.37 -4.11
CA PHE A 252 -0.67 -17.31 -2.91
C PHE A 252 -0.56 -18.68 -2.23
N ASP A 253 0.67 -19.09 -1.91
CA ASP A 253 0.97 -20.29 -1.13
C ASP A 253 1.55 -19.88 0.22
N GLU A 254 0.76 -20.07 1.28
CA GLU A 254 1.15 -19.73 2.65
C GLU A 254 2.35 -20.54 3.19
N ASN A 255 2.67 -21.67 2.54
CA ASN A 255 3.79 -22.52 2.93
C ASN A 255 5.09 -22.13 2.21
N ARG A 256 5.01 -21.26 1.20
CA ARG A 256 6.16 -20.81 0.43
C ARG A 256 6.76 -19.56 1.10
N PRO A 257 8.03 -19.60 1.55
CA PRO A 257 8.67 -18.41 2.11
C PRO A 257 8.72 -17.27 1.09
N GLU A 258 8.42 -16.06 1.55
CA GLU A 258 8.40 -14.86 0.73
C GLU A 258 8.97 -13.64 1.47
N PHE A 259 9.19 -12.57 0.73
CA PHE A 259 9.69 -11.31 1.23
C PHE A 259 9.10 -10.14 0.47
N THR A 260 9.04 -8.99 1.12
CA THR A 260 8.69 -7.71 0.51
C THR A 260 9.87 -6.79 0.65
N TRP A 261 10.25 -6.15 -0.46
CA TRP A 261 11.27 -5.13 -0.52
C TRP A 261 10.70 -3.82 -1.06
N LEU A 262 11.05 -2.72 -0.40
CA LEU A 262 10.86 -1.36 -0.88
C LEU A 262 12.19 -0.62 -0.77
N ARG A 263 12.59 0.06 -1.85
CA ARG A 263 13.65 1.06 -1.85
C ARG A 263 13.10 2.41 -2.29
N VAL A 264 13.42 3.45 -1.53
CA VAL A 264 13.18 4.84 -1.92
C VAL A 264 14.53 5.55 -2.01
N LEU A 265 14.85 6.09 -3.18
CA LEU A 265 16.06 6.87 -3.43
C LEU A 265 15.66 8.30 -3.79
N THR A 266 16.25 9.26 -3.10
CA THR A 266 16.12 10.67 -3.42
C THR A 266 17.48 11.33 -3.60
N SER A 267 17.56 12.36 -4.44
CA SER A 267 18.79 13.15 -4.62
C SER A 267 18.50 14.59 -5.02
N ASP A 268 19.31 15.52 -4.51
CA ASP A 268 19.37 16.93 -4.93
C ASP A 268 20.51 17.21 -5.94
N GLY A 269 21.16 16.16 -6.45
CA GLY A 269 22.32 16.24 -7.35
C GLY A 269 23.67 16.33 -6.63
N GLN A 270 23.70 16.55 -5.31
CA GLN A 270 24.90 16.50 -4.47
C GLN A 270 24.83 15.38 -3.45
N THR A 271 23.70 15.26 -2.77
CA THR A 271 23.42 14.25 -1.77
C THR A 271 22.46 13.22 -2.33
N GLU A 272 22.70 11.94 -2.03
CA GLU A 272 21.76 10.85 -2.22
C GLU A 272 21.28 10.35 -0.86
N TRP A 273 19.96 10.18 -0.71
CA TRP A 273 19.33 9.62 0.47
C TRP A 273 18.53 8.39 0.08
N MET A 274 18.87 7.26 0.67
CA MET A 274 18.27 5.97 0.37
C MET A 274 17.66 5.33 1.61
N TRP A 275 16.46 4.79 1.44
CA TRP A 275 15.77 3.94 2.40
C TRP A 275 15.60 2.55 1.79
N ASP A 276 15.92 1.51 2.56
CA ASP A 276 15.70 0.11 2.22
C ASP A 276 14.85 -0.53 3.32
N ILE A 277 13.70 -1.09 2.92
CA ILE A 277 12.74 -1.75 3.80
C ILE A 277 12.59 -3.19 3.32
N ILE A 278 12.88 -4.16 4.19
CA ILE A 278 12.77 -5.60 3.89
C ILE A 278 12.07 -6.33 5.04
N ASP A 279 11.05 -7.11 4.71
CA ASP A 279 10.40 -8.06 5.63
C ASP A 279 10.30 -9.44 4.96
N GLU A 280 10.43 -10.51 5.75
CA GLU A 280 10.42 -11.91 5.31
C GLU A 280 9.20 -12.69 5.85
N GLY A 281 8.21 -11.98 6.38
CA GLY A 281 7.15 -12.58 7.17
C GLY A 281 7.60 -12.94 8.58
N LYS A 282 6.67 -12.98 9.53
CA LYS A 282 6.95 -13.41 10.91
C LYS A 282 5.65 -13.68 11.66
N GLY A 283 5.67 -14.73 12.48
CA GLY A 283 4.55 -15.08 13.35
C GLY A 283 3.30 -15.54 12.60
N GLY A 284 3.47 -16.23 11.46
CA GLY A 284 2.37 -16.70 10.62
C GLY A 284 1.79 -15.63 9.68
N TRP A 285 2.33 -14.40 9.71
CA TRP A 285 1.94 -13.33 8.80
C TRP A 285 2.93 -13.19 7.66
N SER A 286 2.39 -13.03 6.45
CA SER A 286 3.18 -12.71 5.25
C SER A 286 3.86 -11.36 5.40
N SER A 287 4.98 -11.20 4.71
CA SER A 287 5.76 -9.98 4.60
C SER A 287 4.90 -8.83 4.08
N MET A 288 4.08 -9.07 3.06
CA MET A 288 3.19 -8.05 2.48
C MET A 288 2.08 -7.63 3.45
N ALA A 289 1.49 -8.59 4.18
CA ALA A 289 0.49 -8.27 5.20
C ALA A 289 1.09 -7.42 6.31
N ARG A 290 2.34 -7.70 6.71
CA ARG A 290 3.05 -6.93 7.73
C ARG A 290 3.43 -5.55 7.24
N THR A 291 4.10 -5.43 6.10
CA THR A 291 4.62 -4.14 5.61
C THR A 291 3.49 -3.18 5.24
N THR A 292 2.46 -3.67 4.58
CA THR A 292 1.27 -2.87 4.22
C THR A 292 0.41 -2.62 5.45
N GLY A 293 0.09 -3.68 6.19
CA GLY A 293 -0.84 -3.59 7.31
C GLY A 293 -0.31 -2.76 8.47
N LEU A 294 1.00 -2.76 8.76
CA LEU A 294 1.54 -1.90 9.83
C LEU A 294 1.36 -0.42 9.52
N VAL A 295 1.55 0.01 8.26
CA VAL A 295 1.27 1.38 7.84
C VAL A 295 -0.21 1.69 7.99
N THR A 296 -1.08 0.79 7.49
CA THR A 296 -2.54 0.95 7.59
C THR A 296 -3.01 1.06 9.06
N VAL A 297 -2.44 0.26 9.95
CA VAL A 297 -2.76 0.28 11.39
C VAL A 297 -2.38 1.62 12.01
N GLU A 298 -1.19 2.16 11.73
CA GLU A 298 -0.79 3.47 12.25
C GLU A 298 -1.69 4.59 11.73
N VAL A 299 -2.08 4.55 10.46
CA VAL A 299 -3.01 5.56 9.91
C VAL A 299 -4.39 5.47 10.56
N ALA A 300 -4.92 4.26 10.77
CA ALA A 300 -6.18 4.07 11.47
C ALA A 300 -6.14 4.60 12.92
N GLU A 301 -5.02 4.40 13.64
CA GLU A 301 -4.83 4.97 14.97
C GLU A 301 -4.72 6.49 14.94
N MET A 302 -3.92 7.06 14.04
CA MET A 302 -3.78 8.51 13.85
C MET A 302 -5.14 9.16 13.56
N LEU A 303 -6.00 8.53 12.76
CA LEU A 303 -7.38 8.97 12.54
C LEU A 303 -8.20 8.94 13.83
N SER A 304 -8.10 7.86 14.62
CA SER A 304 -8.82 7.74 15.90
C SER A 304 -8.34 8.72 16.98
N GLU A 305 -7.08 9.15 16.88
CA GLU A 305 -6.45 10.12 17.79
C GLU A 305 -6.69 11.58 17.36
N GLY A 306 -7.28 11.81 16.18
CA GLY A 306 -7.53 13.14 15.64
C GLY A 306 -6.29 13.84 15.09
N VAL A 307 -5.25 13.09 14.70
CA VAL A 307 -4.01 13.65 14.11
C VAL A 307 -4.28 14.37 12.79
N PHE A 308 -5.22 13.86 12.00
CA PHE A 308 -5.68 14.49 10.77
C PHE A 308 -6.78 15.50 11.11
N GLU A 309 -6.42 16.75 11.38
CA GLU A 309 -7.38 17.76 11.84
C GLU A 309 -8.35 18.20 10.74
N GLU A 310 -7.89 18.28 9.49
CA GLU A 310 -8.69 18.73 8.36
C GLU A 310 -9.70 17.67 7.90
N PHE A 311 -10.92 18.09 7.58
CA PHE A 311 -11.89 17.26 6.87
C PHE A 311 -11.52 17.22 5.38
N GLY A 312 -11.83 16.11 4.71
CA GLY A 312 -11.54 15.92 3.29
C GLY A 312 -10.86 14.61 2.97
N VAL A 313 -10.27 14.57 1.78
CA VAL A 313 -9.51 13.41 1.28
C VAL A 313 -8.04 13.78 1.21
N MET A 314 -7.20 13.01 1.88
CA MET A 314 -5.77 13.29 2.05
C MET A 314 -4.93 12.11 1.60
N PRO A 315 -3.78 12.34 0.96
CA PRO A 315 -2.84 11.29 0.62
C PRO A 315 -1.99 10.87 1.83
N ALA A 316 -1.37 9.69 1.77
CA ALA A 316 -0.44 9.22 2.80
C ALA A 316 0.81 10.12 2.94
N GLU A 317 1.14 10.90 1.91
CA GLU A 317 2.20 11.92 1.88
C GLU A 317 2.12 12.88 3.07
N TYR A 318 0.92 13.15 3.60
CA TYR A 318 0.72 14.00 4.78
C TYR A 318 1.60 13.55 5.96
N ILE A 319 1.77 12.24 6.15
CA ILE A 319 2.62 11.66 7.20
C ILE A 319 4.08 12.12 7.05
N GLY A 320 4.55 12.28 5.81
CA GLY A 320 5.91 12.73 5.51
C GLY A 320 6.16 14.21 5.76
N THR A 321 5.10 15.01 5.99
CA THR A 321 5.23 16.44 6.30
C THR A 321 5.65 16.70 7.74
N ASP A 322 5.52 15.70 8.63
CA ASP A 322 5.87 15.79 10.04
C ASP A 322 6.83 14.64 10.42
N ASP A 323 8.05 15.00 10.83
CA ASP A 323 9.09 14.05 11.24
C ASP A 323 8.61 13.07 12.32
N SER A 324 7.76 13.53 13.25
CA SER A 324 7.27 12.70 14.36
C SER A 324 6.25 11.65 13.89
N LEU A 325 5.44 11.97 12.89
CA LEU A 325 4.46 11.04 12.31
C LEU A 325 5.16 9.97 11.49
N LEU A 326 6.11 10.35 10.64
CA LEU A 326 6.91 9.37 9.90
C LEU A 326 7.71 8.48 10.83
N GLU A 327 8.38 9.06 11.83
CA GLU A 327 9.17 8.29 12.80
C GLU A 327 8.31 7.32 13.60
N ARG A 328 7.07 7.69 13.94
CA ARG A 328 6.10 6.77 14.56
C ARG A 328 5.88 5.52 13.69
N VAL A 329 5.64 5.69 12.39
CA VAL A 329 5.43 4.57 11.46
C VAL A 329 6.69 3.70 11.35
N ILE A 330 7.85 4.32 11.12
CA ILE A 330 9.14 3.62 10.98
C ILE A 330 9.49 2.84 12.25
N GLN A 331 9.34 3.45 13.43
CA GLN A 331 9.61 2.78 14.69
C GLN A 331 8.66 1.63 14.94
N LYS A 332 7.38 1.78 14.58
CA LYS A 332 6.45 0.66 14.72
C LYS A 332 6.83 -0.52 13.85
N MET A 333 7.22 -0.26 12.60
CA MET A 333 7.67 -1.31 11.70
C MET A 333 8.93 -2.01 12.24
N ARG A 334 9.91 -1.25 12.73
CA ARG A 334 11.12 -1.79 13.38
C ARG A 334 10.79 -2.65 14.61
N LEU A 335 9.92 -2.16 15.50
CA LEU A 335 9.48 -2.90 16.70
C LEU A 335 8.80 -4.23 16.35
N ASN A 336 8.11 -4.30 15.20
CA ASN A 336 7.51 -5.53 14.70
C ASN A 336 8.50 -6.44 13.94
N GLY A 337 9.75 -5.99 13.78
CA GLY A 337 10.84 -6.76 13.18
C GLY A 337 11.05 -6.53 11.68
N VAL A 338 10.41 -5.53 11.09
CA VAL A 338 10.71 -5.11 9.70
C VAL A 338 12.12 -4.50 9.69
N ARG A 339 12.97 -4.92 8.76
CA ARG A 339 14.33 -4.36 8.63
C ARG A 339 14.24 -3.07 7.82
N ILE A 340 14.63 -1.95 8.43
CA ILE A 340 14.64 -0.63 7.78
C ILE A 340 16.03 -0.03 7.95
N SER A 341 16.76 0.11 6.84
CA SER A 341 18.03 0.81 6.78
C SER A 341 17.89 2.13 6.04
N GLU A 342 18.64 3.12 6.51
CA GLU A 342 18.70 4.47 5.97
C GLU A 342 20.17 4.82 5.72
N SER A 343 20.48 5.41 4.57
CA SER A 343 21.82 5.92 4.29
C SER A 343 21.76 7.26 3.55
N LYS A 344 22.73 8.14 3.87
CA LYS A 344 22.96 9.41 3.16
C LYS A 344 24.40 9.45 2.68
N THR A 345 24.58 9.76 1.40
CA THR A 345 25.89 9.91 0.76
C THR A 345 25.97 11.30 0.16
N SER A 346 27.07 12.01 0.39
CA SER A 346 27.34 13.36 -0.13
C SER A 346 28.61 13.44 -0.95
#